data_AF-A0A8J9V098-F1
#
_entry.id   AF-A0A8J9V098-F1
#
_cell.length_a   1.000
_cell.length_b   1.000
_cell.length_c   1.000
_cell.angle_alpha   90.00
_cell.angle_beta   90.00
_cell.angle_gamma   90.00
#
_symmetry.space_group_name_H-M   'P 1'
#
loop_
_entity.id
_entity.type
_entity.pdbx_description
1 polymer ?
#
loop_
_entity_poly.entity_id
_entity_poly.type
_entity_poly.pdbx_seq_one_letter_code
_entity_poly.pdbx_strand_id
1 'polypeptide(L)'
;MRQTLFGTKNYDPENVECRYFAKAAMAFCALTAVTALSIALYHGIMIFDIPNISEVGTYWIVMFYKFMILVCTKLNVSDYHQLQCSIKEDFLYACTKGEKYRKKFFYNQIFTRKICKFTMAFTSGVGTGMTAFSIFTLIFFMATHEPGEGKRPLLFPIWVFSVDLGATPIYEIAFVYSFFCILFTTLNYTFMIVTEIMWIREIATKADIIIWSLEDLMNGIRPTQDKNERAIFDATLKHRLRDIVQHHQSMNK
;
A
#
# COMPACT_ATOMS: atom_id res chain seq x y z
N MET A 1 -10.16 -37.90 6.93
CA MET A 1 -10.91 -37.84 5.66
C MET A 1 -11.76 -36.57 5.63
N ARG A 2 -11.14 -35.41 5.36
CA ARG A 2 -11.80 -34.09 5.15
C ARG A 2 -10.80 -33.14 4.47
N GLN A 3 -10.23 -33.58 3.36
CA GLN A 3 -9.81 -32.68 2.28
C GLN A 3 -11.03 -32.52 1.35
N THR A 4 -11.08 -31.46 0.55
CA THR A 4 -12.15 -31.04 -0.38
C THR A 4 -13.29 -30.21 0.25
N LEU A 5 -13.00 -28.95 0.62
CA LEU A 5 -14.02 -27.88 0.64
C LEU A 5 -13.40 -26.47 0.57
N PHE A 6 -12.24 -26.34 -0.09
CA PHE A 6 -11.83 -25.06 -0.67
C PHE A 6 -11.91 -25.24 -2.18
N GLY A 7 -12.95 -24.66 -2.77
CA GLY A 7 -13.17 -24.66 -4.19
C GLY A 7 -11.90 -24.25 -4.92
N THR A 8 -11.48 -25.11 -5.84
CA THR A 8 -10.66 -24.72 -6.99
C THR A 8 -11.35 -23.51 -7.61
N LYS A 9 -10.85 -22.30 -7.31
CA LYS A 9 -11.17 -21.12 -8.11
C LYS A 9 -10.91 -21.52 -9.55
N ASN A 10 -11.94 -21.47 -10.39
CA ASN A 10 -11.79 -21.56 -11.84
C ASN A 10 -10.62 -20.65 -12.22
N TYR A 11 -9.51 -21.27 -12.62
CA TYR A 11 -8.28 -20.59 -12.97
C TYR A 11 -8.52 -20.04 -14.36
N ASP A 12 -9.03 -18.82 -14.42
CA ASP A 12 -9.30 -18.15 -15.68
C ASP A 12 -7.96 -17.69 -16.28
N PRO A 13 -7.43 -18.37 -17.32
CA PRO A 13 -6.09 -18.14 -17.85
C PRO A 13 -5.95 -16.72 -18.42
N GLU A 14 -7.06 -16.15 -18.93
CA GLU A 14 -7.11 -14.81 -19.52
C GLU A 14 -6.78 -13.72 -18.49
N ASN A 15 -7.18 -13.93 -17.23
CA ASN A 15 -6.88 -13.03 -16.12
C ASN A 15 -5.41 -13.08 -15.67
N VAL A 16 -4.65 -14.09 -16.05
CA VAL A 16 -3.24 -14.25 -15.65
C VAL A 16 -2.33 -13.43 -16.55
N GLU A 17 -2.56 -13.46 -17.86
CA GLU A 17 -1.78 -12.72 -18.85
C GLU A 17 -1.88 -11.20 -18.64
N CYS A 18 -3.09 -10.69 -18.42
CA CYS A 18 -3.33 -9.27 -18.16
C CYS A 18 -2.58 -8.77 -16.90
N ARG A 19 -2.46 -9.62 -15.86
CA ARG A 19 -1.71 -9.30 -14.64
C ARG A 19 -0.20 -9.21 -14.87
N TYR A 20 0.37 -10.11 -15.67
CA TYR A 20 1.79 -10.05 -16.01
C TYR A 20 2.11 -8.85 -16.89
N PHE A 21 1.25 -8.57 -17.87
CA PHE A 21 1.36 -7.40 -18.74
C PHE A 21 1.34 -6.10 -17.94
N ALA A 22 0.36 -5.90 -17.04
CA ALA A 22 0.28 -4.70 -16.21
C ALA A 22 1.52 -4.50 -15.33
N LYS A 23 2.05 -5.58 -14.73
CA LYS A 23 3.29 -5.51 -13.93
C LYS A 23 4.50 -5.13 -14.78
N ALA A 24 4.64 -5.71 -15.97
CA ALA A 24 5.72 -5.39 -16.90
C ALA A 24 5.62 -3.93 -17.37
N ALA A 25 4.42 -3.46 -17.72
CA ALA A 25 4.17 -2.08 -18.12
C ALA A 25 4.50 -1.07 -17.00
N MET A 26 4.11 -1.36 -15.75
CA MET A 26 4.45 -0.52 -14.60
C MET A 26 5.96 -0.46 -14.35
N ALA A 27 6.67 -1.59 -14.46
CA ALA A 27 8.11 -1.66 -14.29
C ALA A 27 8.85 -0.92 -15.40
N PHE A 28 8.43 -1.11 -16.66
CA PHE A 28 8.97 -0.39 -17.81
C PHE A 28 8.79 1.12 -17.62
N CYS A 29 7.58 1.57 -17.31
CA CYS A 29 7.27 2.97 -17.06
C CYS A 29 8.10 3.57 -15.91
N ALA A 30 8.30 2.85 -14.81
CA ALA A 30 9.13 3.30 -13.70
C ALA A 30 10.60 3.49 -14.14
N LEU A 31 11.16 2.49 -14.85
CA LEU A 31 12.53 2.55 -15.33
C LEU A 31 12.74 3.71 -16.30
N THR A 32 11.88 3.83 -17.32
CA THR A 32 11.99 4.89 -18.33
C THR A 32 11.78 6.28 -17.74
N ALA A 33 10.88 6.44 -16.77
CA ALA A 33 10.67 7.72 -16.09
C ALA A 33 11.88 8.13 -15.25
N VAL A 34 12.45 7.21 -14.46
CA VAL A 34 13.65 7.48 -13.66
C VAL A 34 14.84 7.82 -14.54
N THR A 35 15.04 7.12 -15.66
CA THR A 35 16.14 7.43 -16.59
C THR A 35 15.96 8.80 -17.24
N ALA A 36 14.74 9.12 -17.71
CA ALA A 36 14.45 10.40 -18.36
C ALA A 36 14.62 11.57 -17.39
N LEU A 37 14.12 11.44 -16.15
CA LEU A 37 14.27 12.46 -15.12
C LEU A 37 15.72 12.58 -14.63
N SER A 38 16.49 11.49 -14.60
CA SER A 38 17.93 11.55 -14.27
C SER A 38 18.70 12.39 -15.30
N ILE A 39 18.40 12.22 -16.59
CA ILE A 39 19.01 13.01 -17.68
C ILE A 39 18.61 14.47 -17.56
N ALA A 40 17.33 14.75 -17.32
CA ALA A 40 16.83 16.11 -17.13
C ALA A 40 17.43 16.80 -15.90
N LEU A 41 17.61 16.06 -14.80
CA LEU A 41 18.21 16.55 -13.57
C LEU A 41 19.69 16.88 -13.78
N TYR A 42 20.42 15.99 -14.45
CA TYR A 42 21.81 16.22 -14.83
C TYR A 42 21.95 17.49 -15.68
N HIS A 43 21.09 17.66 -16.68
CA HIS A 43 21.07 18.87 -17.50
C HIS A 43 20.76 20.13 -16.69
N GLY A 44 19.78 20.08 -15.79
CA GLY A 44 19.46 21.20 -14.88
C GLY A 44 20.65 21.60 -14.03
N ILE A 45 21.41 20.62 -13.50
CA ILE A 45 22.64 20.86 -12.74
C ILE A 45 23.71 21.51 -13.61
N MET A 46 23.89 21.07 -14.86
CA MET A 46 24.88 21.62 -15.78
C MET A 46 24.61 23.09 -16.15
N ILE A 47 23.34 23.47 -16.27
CA ILE A 47 22.94 24.87 -16.56
C ILE A 47 22.80 25.71 -15.27
N PHE A 48 22.81 25.07 -14.11
CA PHE A 48 22.59 25.71 -12.81
C PHE A 48 21.21 26.38 -12.68
N ASP A 49 20.19 25.79 -13.30
CA ASP A 49 18.80 26.26 -13.24
C ASP A 49 18.11 25.71 -11.98
N ILE A 50 18.18 26.47 -10.88
CA ILE A 50 17.67 26.07 -9.56
C ILE A 50 16.17 25.68 -9.61
N PRO A 51 15.27 26.48 -10.21
CA PRO A 51 13.88 26.08 -10.40
C PRO A 51 13.73 24.70 -11.06
N ASN A 52 14.40 24.49 -12.19
CA ASN A 52 14.32 23.22 -12.92
C ASN A 52 14.91 22.05 -12.12
N ILE A 53 16.04 22.24 -11.42
CA ILE A 53 16.63 21.23 -10.53
C ILE A 53 15.63 20.83 -9.45
N SER A 54 14.95 21.80 -8.83
CA SER A 54 14.00 21.55 -7.75
C SER A 54 12.76 20.79 -8.22
N GLU A 55 12.22 21.16 -9.39
CA GLU A 55 11.03 20.54 -9.97
C GLU A 55 11.34 19.12 -10.48
N VAL A 56 12.36 18.97 -11.33
CA VAL A 56 12.81 17.66 -11.84
C VAL A 56 13.22 16.76 -10.69
N GLY A 57 13.95 17.29 -9.70
CA GLY A 57 14.40 16.55 -8.53
C GLY A 57 13.25 15.99 -7.70
N THR A 58 12.19 16.79 -7.50
CA THR A 58 10.98 16.33 -6.78
C THR A 58 10.32 15.16 -7.51
N TYR A 59 10.13 15.27 -8.83
CA TYR A 59 9.54 14.18 -9.61
C TYR A 59 10.46 12.96 -9.71
N TRP A 60 11.78 13.16 -9.75
CA TRP A 60 12.76 12.08 -9.74
C TRP A 60 12.65 11.27 -8.44
N ILE A 61 12.56 11.94 -7.28
CA ILE A 61 12.35 11.28 -5.98
C ILE A 61 11.07 10.43 -6.01
N VAL A 62 9.96 10.99 -6.51
CA VAL A 62 8.67 10.28 -6.60
C VAL A 62 8.77 9.05 -7.51
N MET A 63 9.40 9.16 -8.67
CA MET A 63 9.56 8.03 -9.61
C MET A 63 10.57 7.00 -9.11
N PHE A 64 11.62 7.43 -8.43
CA PHE A 64 12.58 6.54 -7.77
C PHE A 64 11.90 5.75 -6.64
N TYR A 65 11.04 6.41 -5.85
CA TYR A 65 10.26 5.75 -4.81
C TYR A 65 9.30 4.71 -5.39
N LYS A 66 8.61 5.01 -6.50
CA LYS A 66 7.81 4.02 -7.26
C LYS A 66 8.66 2.81 -7.66
N PHE A 67 9.86 3.04 -8.20
CA PHE A 67 10.78 1.97 -8.57
C PHE A 67 11.17 1.10 -7.37
N MET A 68 11.50 1.74 -6.24
CA MET A 68 11.78 1.03 -4.98
C MET A 68 10.60 0.19 -4.51
N ILE A 69 9.37 0.72 -4.51
CA ILE A 69 8.17 -0.03 -4.14
C ILE A 69 8.03 -1.29 -5.01
N LEU A 70 8.23 -1.17 -6.33
CA LEU A 70 8.14 -2.31 -7.24
C LEU A 70 9.20 -3.38 -6.94
N VAL A 71 10.44 -2.97 -6.66
CA VAL A 71 11.53 -3.87 -6.28
C VAL A 71 11.21 -4.57 -4.95
N CYS A 72 10.83 -3.82 -3.92
CA CYS A 72 10.44 -4.37 -2.62
C CYS A 72 9.24 -5.32 -2.73
N THR A 73 8.23 -4.96 -3.54
CA THR A 73 7.06 -5.80 -3.78
C THR A 73 7.45 -7.14 -4.40
N LYS A 74 8.43 -7.13 -5.32
CA LYS A 74 8.94 -8.34 -5.98
C LYS A 74 9.80 -9.19 -5.05
N LEU A 75 10.62 -8.57 -4.20
CA LEU A 75 11.48 -9.28 -3.26
C LEU A 75 10.68 -9.93 -2.13
N ASN A 76 9.63 -9.26 -1.65
CA ASN A 76 8.86 -9.69 -0.48
C ASN A 76 7.52 -10.36 -0.84
N VAL A 77 7.37 -10.91 -2.05
CA VAL A 77 6.12 -11.57 -2.51
C VAL A 77 5.65 -12.65 -1.53
N SER A 78 6.60 -13.42 -0.96
CA SER A 78 6.30 -14.44 0.04
C SER A 78 5.62 -13.87 1.28
N ASP A 79 6.12 -12.73 1.78
CA ASP A 79 5.59 -12.10 2.99
C ASP A 79 4.18 -11.54 2.78
N TYR A 80 3.89 -11.00 1.58
CA TYR A 80 2.54 -10.60 1.22
C TYR A 80 1.57 -11.78 1.20
N HIS A 81 2.00 -12.94 0.69
CA HIS A 81 1.19 -14.16 0.73
C HIS A 81 0.99 -14.65 2.17
N GLN A 82 2.03 -14.60 3.01
CA GLN A 82 1.93 -14.96 4.41
C GLN A 82 0.96 -14.04 5.17
N LEU A 83 1.01 -12.72 4.91
CA LEU A 83 0.06 -11.76 5.49
C LEU A 83 -1.39 -12.10 5.08
N GLN A 84 -1.63 -12.40 3.81
CA GLN A 84 -2.96 -12.79 3.34
C GLN A 84 -3.46 -14.08 3.99
N CYS A 85 -2.57 -15.07 4.18
CA CYS A 85 -2.90 -16.30 4.90
C CYS A 85 -3.20 -16.02 6.37
N SER A 86 -2.37 -15.23 7.07
CA SER A 86 -2.59 -14.84 8.48
C SER A 86 -3.95 -14.19 8.67
N ILE A 87 -4.28 -13.17 7.87
CA ILE A 87 -5.57 -12.47 7.98
C ILE A 87 -6.75 -13.42 7.75
N LYS A 88 -6.61 -14.37 6.81
CA LYS A 88 -7.64 -15.37 6.52
C LYS A 88 -7.81 -16.36 7.69
N GLU A 89 -6.71 -16.81 8.27
CA GLU A 89 -6.70 -17.73 9.41
C GLU A 89 -7.28 -17.06 10.66
N ASP A 90 -6.89 -15.82 10.95
CA ASP A 90 -7.42 -15.01 12.05
C ASP A 90 -8.92 -14.76 11.89
N PHE A 91 -9.37 -14.48 10.66
CA PHE A 91 -10.79 -14.34 10.36
C PHE A 91 -11.57 -15.64 10.59
N LEU A 92 -11.02 -16.77 10.14
CA LEU A 92 -11.63 -18.10 10.34
C LEU A 92 -11.70 -18.46 11.83
N TYR A 93 -10.64 -18.16 12.57
CA TYR A 93 -10.57 -18.36 14.01
C TYR A 93 -11.65 -17.55 14.73
N ALA A 94 -11.76 -16.25 14.43
CA ALA A 94 -12.75 -15.36 15.03
C ALA A 94 -14.20 -15.81 14.74
N CYS A 95 -14.45 -16.45 13.59
CA CYS A 95 -15.76 -16.97 13.22
C CYS A 95 -16.11 -18.29 13.91
N THR A 96 -15.13 -19.16 14.15
CA THR A 96 -15.36 -20.54 14.60
C THR A 96 -15.17 -20.76 16.10
N LYS A 97 -14.10 -20.20 16.69
CA LYS A 97 -13.70 -20.48 18.08
C LYS A 97 -13.67 -19.23 18.96
N GLY A 98 -13.49 -18.05 18.37
CA GLY A 98 -13.27 -16.81 19.09
C GLY A 98 -14.54 -16.08 19.56
N GLU A 99 -15.60 -16.77 19.99
CA GLU A 99 -16.89 -16.12 20.32
C GLU A 99 -16.74 -14.96 21.32
N LYS A 100 -15.88 -15.15 22.32
CA LYS A 100 -15.56 -14.17 23.37
C LYS A 100 -15.00 -12.85 22.82
N TYR A 101 -14.13 -12.91 21.81
CA TYR A 101 -13.45 -11.73 21.25
C TYR A 101 -14.00 -11.29 19.89
N ARG A 102 -14.94 -12.05 19.33
CA ARG A 102 -15.51 -11.86 17.98
C ARG A 102 -16.03 -10.46 17.73
N LYS A 103 -16.82 -9.90 18.67
CA LYS A 103 -17.43 -8.57 18.50
C LYS A 103 -16.38 -7.46 18.38
N LYS A 104 -15.35 -7.51 19.23
CA LYS A 104 -14.24 -6.54 19.22
C LYS A 104 -13.37 -6.72 17.97
N PHE A 105 -13.03 -7.96 17.62
CA PHE A 105 -12.30 -8.28 16.39
C PHE A 105 -12.99 -7.71 15.14
N PHE A 106 -14.29 -7.96 14.97
CA PHE A 106 -15.04 -7.42 13.83
C PHE A 106 -15.13 -5.90 13.84
N TYR A 107 -15.24 -5.27 15.01
CA TYR A 107 -15.20 -3.81 15.11
C TYR A 107 -13.87 -3.26 14.58
N ASN A 108 -12.74 -3.83 15.02
CA ASN A 108 -11.40 -3.44 14.56
C ASN A 108 -11.21 -3.68 13.04
N GLN A 109 -11.72 -4.79 12.50
CA GLN A 109 -11.65 -5.09 11.07
C GLN A 109 -12.51 -4.14 10.22
N ILE A 110 -13.73 -3.83 10.65
CA ILE A 110 -14.60 -2.85 9.99
C ILE A 110 -13.95 -1.47 10.01
N PHE A 111 -13.38 -1.09 11.15
CA PHE A 111 -12.65 0.17 11.30
C PHE A 111 -11.44 0.24 10.36
N THR A 112 -10.63 -0.83 10.30
CA THR A 112 -9.50 -0.95 9.37
C THR A 112 -9.94 -0.82 7.92
N ARG A 113 -11.05 -1.48 7.53
CA ARG A 113 -11.62 -1.36 6.18
C ARG A 113 -12.07 0.07 5.86
N LYS A 114 -12.64 0.79 6.83
CA LYS A 114 -13.01 2.21 6.66
C LYS A 114 -11.78 3.08 6.42
N ILE A 115 -10.72 2.89 7.20
CA ILE A 115 -9.44 3.59 7.01
C ILE A 115 -8.88 3.29 5.62
N CYS A 116 -8.80 2.01 5.22
CA CYS A 116 -8.27 1.64 3.91
C CYS A 116 -9.07 2.28 2.77
N LYS A 117 -10.40 2.28 2.83
CA LYS A 117 -11.25 2.96 1.84
C LYS A 117 -11.00 4.46 1.79
N PHE A 118 -10.89 5.11 2.94
CA PHE A 118 -10.58 6.52 3.03
C PHE A 118 -9.20 6.83 2.42
N THR A 119 -8.17 6.05 2.76
CA THR A 119 -6.81 6.20 2.21
C THR A 119 -6.80 5.98 0.69
N MET A 120 -7.51 4.98 0.18
CA MET A 120 -7.65 4.76 -1.27
C MET A 120 -8.33 5.95 -1.96
N ALA A 121 -9.40 6.49 -1.38
CA ALA A 121 -10.08 7.66 -1.94
C ALA A 121 -9.18 8.90 -1.93
N PHE A 122 -8.48 9.15 -0.82
CA PHE A 122 -7.53 10.26 -0.70
C PHE A 122 -6.40 10.17 -1.72
N THR A 123 -5.72 9.02 -1.80
CA THR A 123 -4.59 8.81 -2.74
C THR A 123 -5.04 8.87 -4.20
N SER A 124 -6.21 8.32 -4.53
CA SER A 124 -6.80 8.47 -5.87
C SER A 124 -7.12 9.94 -6.18
N GLY A 125 -7.59 10.70 -5.19
CA GLY A 125 -7.83 12.13 -5.30
C GLY A 125 -6.57 12.92 -5.67
N VAL A 126 -5.41 12.58 -5.09
CA VAL A 126 -4.12 13.21 -5.45
C VAL A 126 -3.76 12.95 -6.90
N GLY A 127 -3.85 11.69 -7.38
CA GLY A 127 -3.55 11.35 -8.77
C GLY A 127 -4.49 12.04 -9.77
N THR A 128 -5.79 12.04 -9.46
CA THR A 128 -6.80 12.76 -10.26
C THR A 128 -6.55 14.26 -10.24
N GLY A 129 -6.18 14.84 -9.10
CA GLY A 129 -5.86 16.26 -8.96
C GLY A 129 -4.66 16.68 -9.81
N MET A 130 -3.58 15.90 -9.81
CA MET A 130 -2.41 16.15 -10.67
C MET A 130 -2.76 16.08 -12.16
N THR A 131 -3.58 15.10 -12.54
CA THR A 131 -4.06 14.93 -13.92
C THR A 131 -4.92 16.13 -14.34
N ALA A 132 -5.89 16.51 -13.51
CA ALA A 132 -6.79 17.64 -13.77
C ALA A 132 -6.02 18.95 -13.84
N PHE A 133 -5.06 19.18 -12.94
CA PHE A 133 -4.19 20.34 -12.98
C PHE A 133 -3.40 20.41 -14.29
N SER A 134 -2.80 19.30 -14.74
CA SER A 134 -2.06 19.24 -16.01
C SER A 134 -2.94 19.51 -17.23
N ILE A 135 -4.19 19.05 -17.23
CA ILE A 135 -5.13 19.34 -18.32
C ILE A 135 -5.54 20.81 -18.27
N PHE A 136 -5.83 21.34 -17.08
CA PHE A 136 -6.23 22.72 -16.91
C PHE A 136 -5.13 23.70 -17.32
N THR A 137 -3.87 23.47 -16.93
CA THR A 137 -2.74 24.31 -17.33
C THR A 137 -2.54 24.27 -18.85
N LEU A 138 -2.72 23.12 -19.49
CA LEU A 138 -2.67 23.02 -20.95
C LEU A 138 -3.81 23.81 -21.63
N ILE A 139 -5.06 23.66 -21.16
CA ILE A 139 -6.20 24.43 -21.68
C ILE A 139 -5.97 25.93 -21.50
N PHE A 140 -5.48 26.34 -20.33
CA PHE A 140 -5.17 27.74 -20.04
C PHE A 140 -4.06 28.27 -20.96
N PHE A 141 -3.01 27.49 -21.19
CA PHE A 141 -1.94 27.84 -22.14
C PHE A 141 -2.48 28.04 -23.55
N MET A 142 -3.29 27.10 -24.05
CA MET A 142 -3.93 27.17 -25.38
C MET A 142 -4.91 28.34 -25.52
N ALA A 143 -5.50 28.80 -24.42
CA ALA A 143 -6.41 29.95 -24.41
C ALA A 143 -5.68 31.31 -24.37
N THR A 144 -4.41 31.34 -23.92
CA THR A 144 -3.67 32.58 -23.64
C THR A 144 -2.53 32.86 -24.63
N HIS A 145 -1.99 31.84 -25.28
CA HIS A 145 -0.83 31.96 -26.18
C HIS A 145 -1.21 31.72 -27.64
N GLU A 146 -0.57 32.46 -28.55
CA GLU A 146 -0.73 32.24 -29.98
C GLU A 146 0.01 30.98 -30.47
N PRO A 147 -0.38 30.39 -31.61
CA PRO A 147 0.28 29.21 -32.15
C PRO A 147 1.77 29.47 -32.44
N GLY A 148 2.65 28.82 -31.68
CA GLY A 148 4.11 28.94 -31.84
C GLY A 148 4.80 29.79 -30.77
N GLU A 149 4.05 30.41 -29.87
CA GLU A 149 4.62 31.14 -28.74
C GLU A 149 4.79 30.25 -27.50
N GLY A 150 6.03 30.16 -27.02
CA GLY A 150 6.37 29.46 -25.77
C GLY A 150 6.40 27.92 -25.88
N LYS A 151 6.68 27.27 -24.75
CA LYS A 151 6.67 25.81 -24.62
C LYS A 151 5.39 25.36 -23.92
N ARG A 152 4.68 24.40 -24.51
CA ARG A 152 3.49 23.82 -23.91
C ARG A 152 3.83 23.19 -22.55
N PRO A 153 3.00 23.39 -21.51
CA PRO A 153 3.29 22.85 -20.19
C PRO A 153 3.23 21.33 -20.22
N LEU A 154 4.24 20.69 -19.63
CA LEU A 154 4.30 19.25 -19.43
C LEU A 154 4.38 19.00 -17.93
N LEU A 155 3.66 17.99 -17.42
CA LEU A 155 3.65 17.74 -15.98
C LEU A 155 5.03 17.33 -15.46
N PHE A 156 5.75 16.51 -16.23
CA PHE A 156 7.13 16.17 -15.93
C PHE A 156 8.04 17.04 -16.81
N PRO A 157 8.97 17.82 -16.22
CA PRO A 157 10.00 18.53 -16.97
C PRO A 157 11.02 17.52 -17.51
N ILE A 158 10.65 16.82 -18.58
CA ILE A 158 11.52 15.89 -19.27
C ILE A 158 12.41 16.71 -20.21
N TRP A 159 13.69 16.37 -20.26
CA TRP A 159 14.63 16.92 -21.23
C TRP A 159 15.42 15.77 -21.84
N VAL A 160 15.42 15.69 -23.17
CA VAL A 160 16.12 14.66 -23.92
C VAL A 160 17.00 15.34 -24.97
N PHE A 161 18.21 15.67 -24.56
CA PHE A 161 19.23 16.26 -25.45
C PHE A 161 18.68 17.48 -26.22
N SER A 162 18.62 17.40 -27.54
CA SER A 162 18.17 18.49 -28.41
C SER A 162 16.74 18.34 -28.91
N VAL A 163 15.96 17.38 -28.38
CA VAL A 163 14.59 17.14 -28.85
C VAL A 163 13.63 18.15 -28.22
N ASP A 164 12.90 18.89 -29.07
CA ASP A 164 11.86 19.79 -28.61
C ASP A 164 10.58 19.00 -28.25
N LEU A 165 10.40 18.72 -26.96
CA LEU A 165 9.20 18.06 -26.44
C LEU A 165 7.95 18.95 -26.50
N GLY A 166 8.07 20.24 -26.81
CA GLY A 166 6.94 21.14 -27.01
C GLY A 166 6.27 21.01 -28.39
N ALA A 167 6.96 20.37 -29.34
CA ALA A 167 6.50 20.25 -30.72
C ALA A 167 5.58 19.03 -30.93
N THR A 168 4.54 19.19 -31.74
CA THR A 168 3.69 18.09 -32.22
C THR A 168 4.48 17.24 -33.24
N PRO A 169 4.42 15.88 -33.19
CA PRO A 169 3.58 15.02 -32.35
C PRO A 169 4.21 14.55 -31.03
N ILE A 170 5.44 15.01 -30.74
CA ILE A 170 6.24 14.50 -29.61
C ILE A 170 5.61 14.93 -28.28
N TYR A 171 5.07 16.15 -28.22
CA TYR A 171 4.36 16.66 -27.06
C TYR A 171 3.21 15.75 -26.62
N GLU A 172 2.36 15.33 -27.57
CA GLU A 172 1.18 14.51 -27.29
C GLU A 172 1.59 13.14 -26.74
N ILE A 173 2.67 12.55 -27.28
CA ILE A 173 3.23 11.29 -26.77
C ILE A 173 3.76 11.47 -25.34
N ALA A 174 4.54 12.53 -25.08
CA ALA A 174 5.09 12.81 -23.76
C ALA A 174 3.99 13.12 -22.74
N PHE A 175 2.92 13.81 -23.15
CA PHE A 175 1.77 14.14 -22.31
C PHE A 175 0.99 12.89 -21.92
N VAL A 176 0.67 12.02 -22.89
CA VAL A 176 0.01 10.73 -22.63
C VAL A 176 0.89 9.82 -21.75
N TYR A 177 2.20 9.76 -22.03
CA TYR A 177 3.15 9.03 -21.20
C TYR A 177 3.17 9.55 -19.75
N SER A 178 3.09 10.87 -19.56
CA SER A 178 3.02 11.49 -18.24
C SER A 178 1.77 11.05 -17.48
N PHE A 179 0.61 10.96 -18.14
CA PHE A 179 -0.60 10.42 -17.49
C PHE A 179 -0.45 8.97 -17.06
N PHE A 180 0.13 8.11 -17.90
CA PHE A 180 0.41 6.73 -17.50
C PHE A 180 1.39 6.66 -16.33
N CYS A 181 2.38 7.55 -16.30
CA CYS A 181 3.30 7.66 -15.17
C CYS A 181 2.57 7.98 -13.87
N ILE A 182 1.71 9.01 -13.84
CA ILE A 182 0.91 9.37 -12.67
C ILE A 182 0.02 8.20 -12.26
N LEU A 183 -0.75 7.65 -13.19
CA LEU A 183 -1.71 6.57 -12.92
C LEU A 183 -1.02 5.38 -12.27
N PHE A 184 0.08 4.90 -12.86
CA PHE A 184 0.84 3.78 -12.31
C PHE A 184 1.53 4.11 -10.99
N THR A 185 1.98 5.34 -10.80
CA THR A 185 2.55 5.79 -9.52
C THR A 185 1.49 5.80 -8.43
N THR A 186 0.31 6.38 -8.69
CA THR A 186 -0.81 6.39 -7.75
C THR A 186 -1.23 4.98 -7.39
N LEU A 187 -1.39 4.08 -8.36
CA LEU A 187 -1.76 2.68 -8.10
C LEU A 187 -0.72 1.94 -7.24
N ASN A 188 0.58 2.11 -7.54
CA ASN A 188 1.65 1.49 -6.75
C ASN A 188 1.69 2.02 -5.31
N TYR A 189 1.60 3.34 -5.16
CA TYR A 189 1.62 3.98 -3.87
C TYR A 189 0.40 3.58 -3.02
N THR A 190 -0.79 3.58 -3.61
CA THR A 190 -2.03 3.13 -2.96
C THR A 190 -1.93 1.67 -2.51
N PHE A 191 -1.39 0.77 -3.35
CA PHE A 191 -1.17 -0.63 -2.97
C PHE A 191 -0.25 -0.75 -1.75
N MET A 192 0.88 -0.04 -1.77
CA MET A 192 1.85 -0.06 -0.68
C MET A 192 1.25 0.46 0.63
N ILE A 193 0.67 1.67 0.63
CA ILE A 193 0.16 2.30 1.86
C ILE A 193 -0.99 1.50 2.48
N VAL A 194 -1.88 0.92 1.66
CA VAL A 194 -2.97 0.07 2.15
C VAL A 194 -2.41 -1.20 2.77
N THR A 195 -1.39 -1.79 2.17
CA THR A 195 -0.78 -3.00 2.71
C THR A 195 -0.07 -2.75 4.04
N GLU A 196 0.64 -1.64 4.18
CA GLU A 196 1.24 -1.23 5.46
C GLU A 196 0.19 -1.00 6.55
N ILE A 197 -0.91 -0.32 6.21
CA ILE A 197 -2.04 -0.14 7.14
C ILE A 197 -2.59 -1.50 7.59
N MET A 198 -2.77 -2.44 6.66
CA MET A 198 -3.24 -3.78 7.01
C MET A 198 -2.26 -4.52 7.90
N TRP A 199 -0.95 -4.44 7.61
CA TRP A 199 0.09 -5.11 8.39
C TRP A 199 0.17 -4.60 9.83
N ILE A 200 0.19 -3.27 10.01
CA ILE A 200 0.19 -2.63 11.33
C ILE A 200 -1.08 -3.00 12.10
N ARG A 201 -2.24 -3.03 11.43
CA ARG A 201 -3.52 -3.38 12.07
C ARG A 201 -3.62 -4.84 12.46
N GLU A 202 -3.02 -5.75 11.70
CA GLU A 202 -2.93 -7.16 12.06
C GLU A 202 -2.11 -7.32 13.34
N ILE A 203 -0.93 -6.69 13.41
CA ILE A 203 -0.07 -6.72 14.61
C ILE A 203 -0.82 -6.14 15.82
N ALA A 204 -1.46 -4.98 15.64
CA ALA A 204 -2.23 -4.34 16.71
C ALA A 204 -3.39 -5.24 17.18
N THR A 205 -4.08 -5.92 16.26
CA THR A 205 -5.19 -6.83 16.61
C THR A 205 -4.69 -8.04 17.42
N LYS A 206 -3.55 -8.62 17.04
CA LYS A 206 -2.92 -9.70 17.81
C LYS A 206 -2.49 -9.24 19.20
N ALA A 207 -1.94 -8.03 19.31
CA ALA A 207 -1.59 -7.43 20.61
C ALA A 207 -2.83 -7.19 21.49
N ASP A 208 -3.91 -6.66 20.91
CA ASP A 208 -5.18 -6.45 21.61
C ASP A 208 -5.75 -7.76 22.17
N ILE A 209 -5.69 -8.86 21.41
CA ILE A 209 -6.13 -10.18 21.87
C ILE A 209 -5.31 -10.65 23.08
N ILE A 210 -3.99 -10.43 23.09
CA ILE A 210 -3.13 -10.77 24.23
C ILE A 210 -3.53 -9.94 25.46
N ILE A 211 -3.72 -8.62 25.30
CA ILE A 211 -4.13 -7.73 26.39
C ILE A 211 -5.46 -8.20 26.99
N TRP A 212 -6.47 -8.48 26.15
CA TRP A 212 -7.77 -8.95 26.65
C TRP A 212 -7.69 -10.35 27.29
N SER A 213 -6.74 -11.19 26.85
CA SER A 213 -6.48 -12.49 27.48
C SER A 213 -5.87 -12.31 28.87
N LEU A 214 -4.95 -11.35 29.05
CA LEU A 214 -4.35 -11.01 30.34
C LEU A 214 -5.35 -10.34 31.29
N GLU A 215 -6.19 -9.43 30.80
CA GLU A 215 -7.26 -8.84 31.60
C GLU A 215 -8.22 -9.91 32.13
N ASP A 216 -8.59 -10.86 31.29
CA ASP A 216 -9.45 -11.98 31.68
C ASP A 216 -8.76 -12.94 32.65
N LEU A 217 -7.45 -13.16 32.49
CA LEU A 217 -6.64 -13.93 33.43
C LEU A 217 -6.68 -13.29 34.82
N MET A 218 -6.53 -11.98 34.90
CA MET A 218 -6.51 -11.23 36.16
C MET A 218 -7.90 -10.97 36.76
N ASN A 219 -8.97 -11.09 35.97
CA ASN A 219 -10.31 -10.76 36.44
C ASN A 219 -10.73 -11.65 37.64
N GLY A 220 -10.99 -11.01 38.77
CA GLY A 220 -11.37 -11.67 40.04
C GLY A 220 -10.20 -12.12 40.91
N ILE A 221 -8.95 -11.95 40.48
CA ILE A 221 -7.77 -12.24 41.30
C ILE A 221 -7.33 -10.97 42.02
N ARG A 222 -7.20 -11.05 43.35
CA ARG A 222 -6.76 -9.94 44.20
C ARG A 222 -5.56 -10.38 45.04
N PRO A 223 -4.66 -9.46 45.42
CA PRO A 223 -3.60 -9.77 46.37
C PRO A 223 -4.22 -10.17 47.71
N THR A 224 -4.05 -11.42 48.13
CA THR A 224 -4.51 -11.93 49.42
C THR A 224 -3.33 -12.45 50.24
N GLN A 225 -3.39 -12.25 51.56
CA GLN A 225 -2.41 -12.82 52.50
C GLN A 225 -2.82 -14.20 53.01
N ASP A 226 -4.05 -14.65 52.74
CA ASP A 226 -4.54 -15.96 53.12
C ASP A 226 -3.96 -17.05 52.21
N LYS A 227 -3.38 -18.09 52.81
CA LYS A 227 -2.76 -19.23 52.10
C LYS A 227 -3.78 -20.06 51.32
N ASN A 228 -5.00 -20.21 51.84
CA ASN A 228 -6.04 -21.01 51.17
C ASN A 228 -6.60 -20.29 49.95
N GLU A 229 -6.91 -19.00 50.10
CA GLU A 229 -7.41 -18.17 49.00
C GLU A 229 -6.34 -18.00 47.90
N ARG A 230 -5.06 -17.90 48.29
CA ARG A 230 -3.92 -17.88 47.35
C ARG A 230 -3.80 -19.17 46.53
N ALA A 231 -3.99 -20.34 47.14
CA ALA A 231 -3.96 -21.61 46.42
C ALA A 231 -5.09 -21.74 45.38
N ILE A 232 -6.28 -21.20 45.67
CA ILE A 232 -7.42 -21.17 44.76
C ILE A 232 -7.16 -20.21 43.58
N PHE A 233 -6.59 -19.03 43.85
CA PHE A 233 -6.19 -18.10 42.80
C PHE A 233 -5.08 -18.68 41.92
N ASP A 234 -4.07 -19.33 42.49
CA ASP A 234 -3.00 -19.99 41.73
C ASP A 234 -3.53 -21.11 40.82
N ALA A 235 -4.47 -21.93 41.31
CA ALA A 235 -5.12 -22.96 40.50
C ALA A 235 -5.94 -22.35 39.34
N THR A 236 -6.68 -21.27 39.61
CA THR A 236 -7.48 -20.55 38.60
C THR A 236 -6.58 -19.88 37.55
N LEU A 237 -5.50 -19.24 37.99
CA LEU A 237 -4.51 -18.62 37.12
C LEU A 237 -3.85 -19.68 36.23
N LYS A 238 -3.42 -20.81 36.81
CA LYS A 238 -2.78 -21.90 36.06
C LYS A 238 -3.71 -22.51 35.00
N HIS A 239 -5.01 -22.63 35.30
CA HIS A 239 -6.01 -23.07 34.32
C HIS A 239 -6.15 -22.06 33.17
N ARG A 240 -6.44 -20.79 33.48
CA ARG A 240 -6.63 -19.75 32.46
C ARG A 240 -5.37 -19.51 31.64
N LEU A 241 -4.19 -19.57 32.26
CA LEU A 241 -2.90 -19.44 31.57
C LEU A 241 -2.68 -20.61 30.58
N ARG A 242 -3.07 -21.84 30.95
CA ARG A 242 -3.03 -22.99 30.04
C ARG A 242 -3.94 -22.76 28.82
N ASP A 243 -5.14 -22.24 29.02
CA ASP A 243 -6.07 -21.95 27.92
C ASP A 243 -5.50 -20.87 26.98
N ILE A 244 -4.87 -19.84 27.53
CA ILE A 244 -4.20 -18.78 26.74
C ILE A 244 -3.01 -19.34 25.97
N VAL A 245 -2.15 -20.16 26.60
CA VAL A 245 -0.99 -20.77 25.93
C VAL A 245 -1.45 -21.69 24.80
N GLN A 246 -2.48 -22.50 25.03
CA GLN A 246 -3.06 -23.34 23.98
C GLN A 246 -3.64 -22.48 22.84
N HIS A 247 -4.32 -21.39 23.19
CA HIS A 247 -4.84 -20.45 22.20
C HIS A 247 -3.71 -19.81 21.38
N HIS A 248 -2.63 -19.36 22.01
CA HIS A 248 -1.49 -18.73 21.34
C HIS A 248 -0.70 -19.71 20.46
N GLN A 249 -0.45 -20.92 20.95
CA GLN A 249 0.17 -21.99 20.17
C GLN A 249 -0.69 -22.43 18.97
N SER A 250 -2.01 -22.25 19.04
CA SER A 250 -2.90 -22.52 17.90
C SER A 250 -2.93 -21.40 16.85
N MET A 251 -2.41 -20.21 17.16
CA MET A 251 -2.28 -19.07 16.21
C MET A 251 -0.89 -19.00 15.56
N ASN A 252 0.12 -19.69 16.11
CA ASN A 252 1.49 -19.75 15.61
C ASN A 252 1.79 -21.02 14.76
N LYS A 253 0.78 -21.84 14.47
CA LYS A 253 0.89 -23.02 13.58
C LYS A 253 0.22 -22.72 12.26
#